data_AF-A0A0P4V3R3-F1
#
_entry.id   AF-A0A0P4V3R3-F1
#
_cell.length_a   1.000
_cell.length_b   1.000
_cell.length_c   1.000
_cell.angle_alpha   90.00
_cell.angle_beta   90.00
_cell.angle_gamma   90.00
#
_symmetry.space_group_name_H-M   'P 1'
#
loop_
_entity.id
_entity.type
_entity.pdbx_description
1 polymer ?
#
loop_
_entity_poly.entity_id
_entity_poly.type
_entity_poly.pdbx_seq_one_letter_code
_entity_poly.pdbx_strand_id
1 'polypeptide(L)' 'MKLSEAYLKRIEESKQAGRQEARQEMALKLLREGVPIEVIARVSELPIVEVEQLRANLPNE' A
#
# COMPACT_ATOMS: atom_id res chain seq x y z
N MET A 1 20.09 2.62 -27.61
CA MET A 1 19.48 3.92 -27.23
C MET A 1 19.61 4.08 -25.72
N LYS A 2 20.17 5.18 -25.22
CA LYS A 2 20.08 5.53 -23.79
C LYS A 2 18.70 6.12 -23.55
N LEU A 3 17.97 5.60 -22.58
CA LEU A 3 16.70 6.19 -22.13
C LEU A 3 16.99 7.58 -21.55
N SER A 4 16.07 8.53 -21.78
CA SER A 4 16.20 9.87 -21.19
C SER A 4 16.03 9.79 -19.67
N GLU A 5 16.68 10.71 -18.95
CA GLU A 5 16.55 10.80 -17.49
C GLU A 5 15.08 11.01 -17.07
N ALA A 6 14.32 11.78 -17.85
CA ALA A 6 12.89 11.98 -17.63
C ALA A 6 12.09 10.67 -17.70
N TYR A 7 12.44 9.77 -18.63
CA TYR A 7 11.78 8.47 -18.74
C TYR A 7 12.14 7.54 -17.57
N LEU A 8 13.42 7.53 -17.16
CA LEU A 8 13.86 6.75 -16.00
C LEU A 8 13.19 7.22 -14.71
N LYS A 9 13.08 8.54 -14.52
CA LYS A 9 12.37 9.13 -13.36
C LYS A 9 10.90 8.71 -13.32
N ARG A 10 10.20 8.77 -14.47
CA ARG A 10 8.80 8.35 -14.57
C ARG A 10 8.60 6.87 -14.23
N ILE A 11 9.53 6.01 -14.65
CA ILE A 11 9.48 4.59 -14.27
C ILE A 11 9.64 4.41 -12.77
N GLU A 12 10.59 5.11 -12.15
CA GLU A 12 10.82 5.00 -10.70
C GLU A 12 9.59 5.47 -9.91
N GLU A 13 9.01 6.61 -10.27
CA GLU A 13 7.77 7.13 -9.68
C GLU A 13 6.62 6.12 -9.83
N SER A 14 6.46 5.53 -11.02
CA SER A 14 5.40 4.55 -11.28
C SER A 14 5.61 3.26 -10.46
N LYS A 15 6.85 2.81 -10.28
CA LYS A 15 7.19 1.67 -9.43
C LYS A 15 6.93 1.96 -7.96
N GLN A 16 7.20 3.18 -7.49
CA GLN A 16 6.91 3.58 -6.12
C GLN A 16 5.40 3.63 -5.86
N ALA A 17 4.62 4.22 -6.78
CA ALA A 17 3.17 4.24 -6.70
C ALA A 17 2.58 2.82 -6.65
N GLY A 18 2.98 1.94 -7.57
CA GLY A 18 2.49 0.55 -7.58
C GLY A 18 2.86 -0.25 -6.34
N ARG A 19 4.03 0.01 -5.74
CA ARG A 19 4.41 -0.59 -4.45
C ARG A 19 3.51 -0.12 -3.31
N GLN A 20 3.18 1.17 -3.27
CA GLN A 20 2.29 1.74 -2.25
C GLN A 20 0.87 1.18 -2.40
N GLU A 21 0.33 1.16 -3.62
CA GLU A 21 -1.00 0.61 -3.91
C GLU A 21 -1.10 -0.86 -3.53
N ALA A 22 -0.09 -1.68 -3.86
CA ALA A 22 -0.07 -3.10 -3.51
C ALA A 22 -0.07 -3.33 -1.98
N ARG A 23 0.68 -2.52 -1.21
CA ARG A 23 0.69 -2.59 0.25
C ARG A 23 -0.67 -2.25 0.85
N GLN A 24 -1.32 -1.20 0.34
CA GLN A 24 -2.65 -0.79 0.78
C GLN A 24 -3.71 -1.83 0.43
N GLU A 25 -3.68 -2.39 -0.79
CA GLU A 25 -4.61 -3.44 -1.22
C GLU A 25 -4.46 -4.71 -0.36
N MET A 26 -3.22 -5.11 -0.07
CA MET A 26 -2.96 -6.24 0.83
C MET A 26 -3.48 -5.96 2.25
N ALA A 27 -3.23 -4.77 2.80
CA ALA A 27 -3.73 -4.40 4.12
C ALA A 27 -5.26 -4.43 4.18
N LEU A 28 -5.95 -3.94 3.15
CA LEU A 28 -7.42 -3.98 3.05
C LEU A 28 -7.95 -5.42 3.02
N LYS A 29 -7.31 -6.33 2.27
CA LYS A 29 -7.69 -7.75 2.26
C LYS A 29 -7.54 -8.38 3.65
N LEU A 30 -6.42 -8.14 4.32
CA LEU A 30 -6.17 -8.68 5.66
C LEU A 30 -7.13 -8.09 6.71
N LEU A 31 -7.50 -6.81 6.59
CA LEU A 31 -8.50 -6.19 7.46
C LEU A 31 -9.87 -6.88 7.32
N ARG A 32 -10.28 -7.22 6.09
CA ARG A 32 -11.53 -7.97 5.83
C ARG A 32 -11.52 -9.38 6.41
N GLU A 33 -10.34 -10.02 6.44
CA GLU A 33 -10.14 -11.33 7.08
C GLU A 33 -10.07 -11.25 8.62
N GLY A 34 -10.22 -10.06 9.22
CA GLY A 34 -10.20 -9.86 10.67
C GLY A 34 -8.81 -9.99 11.28
N VAL A 35 -7.74 -9.85 10.48
CA VAL A 35 -6.36 -9.92 10.98
C VAL A 35 -6.07 -8.71 11.89
N PRO A 36 -5.38 -8.89 13.03
CA PRO A 36 -5.04 -7.78 13.92
C PRO A 36 -4.19 -6.70 13.24
N ILE A 37 -4.49 -5.43 13.54
CA ILE A 37 -3.85 -4.25 12.92
C ILE A 37 -2.33 -4.28 13.06
N GLU A 38 -1.80 -4.71 14.21
CA GLU A 38 -0.37 -4.76 14.47
C GLU A 38 0.33 -5.78 13.57
N VAL A 39 -0.34 -6.88 13.25
CA VAL A 39 0.16 -7.89 12.31
C VAL A 39 0.12 -7.33 10.90
N ILE A 40 -0.98 -6.68 10.52
CA ILE A 40 -1.14 -6.07 9.19
C ILE A 40 -0.05 -5.02 8.95
N ALA A 41 0.12 -4.06 9.87
CA ALA A 41 1.13 -3.01 9.78
C ALA A 41 2.55 -3.58 9.58
N ARG A 42 2.87 -4.67 10.28
CA ARG A 42 4.16 -5.34 10.16
C ARG A 42 4.36 -6.00 8.79
N VAL A 43 3.35 -6.68 8.25
CA VAL A 43 3.49 -7.44 6.98
C VAL A 43 3.28 -6.58 5.74
N SER A 44 2.49 -5.50 5.82
CA SER A 44 2.28 -4.55 4.74
C SER A 44 3.31 -3.43 4.71
N GLU A 45 4.18 -3.35 5.72
CA GLU A 45 5.15 -2.26 5.89
C GLU A 45 4.46 -0.88 5.92
N LEU A 46 3.20 -0.83 6.37
CA LEU A 46 2.44 0.40 6.55
C LEU A 46 2.47 0.83 8.02
N PRO A 47 2.52 2.14 8.30
CA PRO A 47 2.32 2.65 9.65
C PRO A 47 0.96 2.21 10.21
N ILE A 48 0.90 1.93 11.51
CA ILE A 48 -0.36 1.58 12.20
C ILE A 48 -1.46 2.61 11.93
N VAL A 49 -1.11 3.90 11.91
CA VAL A 49 -2.04 5.00 11.62
C VAL A 49 -2.66 4.88 10.22
N GLU A 50 -1.89 4.43 9.23
CA GLU A 50 -2.39 4.24 7.86
C GLU A 50 -3.33 3.02 7.79
N VAL A 51 -3.00 1.93 8.49
CA VAL A 51 -3.88 0.75 8.59
C VAL A 51 -5.19 1.08 9.31
N GLU A 52 -5.12 1.87 10.39
CA GLU A 52 -6.28 2.42 11.11
C GLU A 52 -7.19 3.26 10.19
N GLN A 53 -6.59 4.12 9.34
CA GLN A 53 -7.34 4.90 8.35
C GLN A 53 -7.98 4.01 7.29
N LEU A 54 -7.28 2.98 6.80
CA LEU A 54 -7.85 2.00 5.87
C LEU A 54 -9.04 1.25 6.50
N ARG A 55 -8.95 0.89 7.78
CA ARG A 55 -10.05 0.29 8.54
C ARG A 55 -11.24 1.23 8.66
N ALA A 56 -11.01 2.50 8.98
CA ALA A 56 -12.07 3.49 9.13
C ALA A 56 -12.83 3.76 7.81
N ASN A 57 -12.14 3.61 6.68
CA ASN A 57 -12.70 3.82 5.33
C ASN A 57 -13.27 2.53 4.70
N LEU A 58 -13.21 1.39 5.37
CA LEU A 58 -13.85 0.16 4.90
C LEU A 58 -15.37 0.32 4.99
N PRO A 59 -16.12 0.23 3.89
CA PRO A 59 -17.57 0.20 3.96
C PRO A 59 -18.01 -1.03 4.75
N ASN A 60 -18.89 -0.82 5.73
CA ASN A 60 -19.61 -1.91 6.39
C ASN A 60 -20.56 -2.50 5.34
N GLU A 61 -20.13 -3.54 4.63
CA GLU A 61 -21.04 -4.42 3.87
C GLU A 61 -21.82 -5.34 4.81
#